data_AF-A0A2A2G0F3-F1
#
_entry.id   AF-A0A2A2G0F3-F1
#
_cell.length_a   1.000
_cell.length_b   1.000
_cell.length_c   1.000
_cell.angle_alpha   90.00
_cell.angle_beta   90.00
_cell.angle_gamma   90.00
#
_symmetry.space_group_name_H-M   'P 1'
#
loop_
_entity.id
_entity.type
_entity.pdbx_description
1 polymer ?
#
loop_
_entity_poly.entity_id
_entity_poly.type
_entity_poly.pdbx_seq_one_letter_code
_entity_poly.pdbx_strand_id
1 'polypeptide(L)'
;MAFLRDYRAARRDEAELGLGVWRRAHDRFRRGLDRFHQILESLPDKTLAQSVVPTANALADLLPEVRAVCAAAQRTAPSSSHDIPASAGGHLNDVHRELSRAGNAMAQAAEALTMARFVRADEESSVHRLDAVVRRAEAVREHVERAEELLRRG
;
A
#
# COMPACT_ATOMS: atom_id res chain seq x y z
N MET A 1 -23.75 -7.59 6.09
CA MET A 1 -22.88 -8.58 6.79
C MET A 1 -21.37 -8.27 6.66
N ALA A 2 -20.94 -7.05 6.27
CA ALA A 2 -19.52 -6.68 6.17
C ALA A 2 -18.88 -6.34 7.54
N PHE A 3 -19.62 -5.62 8.40
CA PHE A 3 -19.15 -5.15 9.71
C PHE A 3 -18.51 -6.23 10.62
N LEU A 4 -19.07 -7.45 10.66
CA LEU A 4 -18.54 -8.54 11.48
C LEU A 4 -17.25 -9.16 10.89
N ARG A 5 -17.07 -9.14 9.57
CA ARG A 5 -15.82 -9.58 8.91
C ARG A 5 -14.72 -8.55 9.13
N ASP A 6 -15.04 -7.27 8.96
CA ASP A 6 -14.09 -6.16 9.12
C ASP A 6 -13.62 -6.03 10.58
N TYR A 7 -14.52 -6.22 11.55
CA TYR A 7 -14.18 -6.25 12.97
C TYR A 7 -13.23 -7.41 13.32
N ARG A 8 -13.46 -8.60 12.76
CA ARG A 8 -12.57 -9.77 12.97
C ARG A 8 -11.21 -9.59 12.30
N ALA A 9 -11.17 -9.03 11.09
CA ALA A 9 -9.93 -8.70 10.40
C ALA A 9 -9.12 -7.68 11.22
N ALA A 10 -9.77 -6.60 11.70
CA ALA A 10 -9.12 -5.59 12.53
C ALA A 10 -8.57 -6.16 13.85
N ARG A 11 -9.31 -7.05 14.53
CA ARG A 11 -8.81 -7.74 15.74
C ARG A 11 -7.65 -8.68 15.45
N ARG A 12 -7.68 -9.38 14.32
CA ARG A 12 -6.59 -10.26 13.89
C ARG A 12 -5.33 -9.46 13.58
N ASP A 13 -5.47 -8.33 12.90
CA ASP A 13 -4.36 -7.42 12.61
C ASP A 13 -3.79 -6.81 13.88
N GLU A 14 -4.62 -6.46 14.86
CA GLU A 14 -4.15 -6.02 16.16
C GLU A 14 -3.37 -7.10 16.92
N ALA A 15 -3.86 -8.34 16.88
CA ALA A 15 -3.20 -9.48 17.53
C ALA A 15 -1.84 -9.80 16.89
N GLU A 16 -1.71 -9.69 15.57
CA GLU A 16 -0.48 -10.05 14.85
C GLU A 16 0.50 -8.89 14.65
N LEU A 17 0.02 -7.64 14.53
CA LEU A 17 0.84 -6.45 14.23
C LEU A 17 1.08 -5.56 15.46
N GLY A 18 0.39 -5.81 16.58
CA GLY A 18 0.44 -4.98 17.77
C GLY A 18 -0.19 -3.59 17.55
N LEU A 19 0.30 -2.58 18.26
CA LEU A 19 -0.21 -1.19 18.22
C LEU A 19 0.86 -0.16 17.82
N GLY A 20 2.10 -0.59 17.57
CA GLY A 20 3.24 0.27 17.27
C GLY A 20 3.47 0.54 15.79
N VAL A 21 4.72 0.77 15.43
CA VAL A 21 5.14 1.24 14.09
C VAL A 21 4.70 0.32 12.95
N TRP A 22 4.75 -1.00 13.14
CA TRP A 22 4.43 -1.98 12.09
C TRP A 22 2.93 -1.97 11.74
N ARG A 23 2.06 -1.89 12.75
CA ARG A 23 0.62 -1.73 12.50
C ARG A 23 0.33 -0.42 11.76
N ARG A 24 0.99 0.69 12.14
CA ARG A 24 0.79 1.98 11.46
C ARG A 24 1.27 1.95 10.00
N ALA A 25 2.37 1.27 9.71
CA ALA A 25 2.85 1.09 8.34
C ALA A 25 1.82 0.33 7.49
N HIS A 26 1.29 -0.79 8.01
CA HIS A 26 0.22 -1.55 7.37
C HIS A 26 -1.06 -0.72 7.17
N ASP A 27 -1.53 -0.03 8.22
CA ASP A 27 -2.73 0.81 8.13
C ASP A 27 -2.58 1.96 7.14
N ARG A 28 -1.37 2.55 7.02
CA ARG A 28 -1.10 3.59 6.02
C ARG A 28 -1.24 3.06 4.60
N PHE A 29 -0.64 1.90 4.33
CA PHE A 29 -0.76 1.23 3.02
C PHE A 29 -2.22 0.92 2.70
N ARG A 30 -2.93 0.26 3.63
CA ARG A 30 -4.34 -0.10 3.48
C ARG A 30 -5.23 1.11 3.19
N ARG A 31 -5.06 2.21 3.93
CA ARG A 31 -5.81 3.46 3.67
C ARG A 31 -5.56 4.02 2.27
N GLY A 32 -4.32 3.94 1.78
CA GLY A 32 -3.98 4.35 0.41
C GLY A 32 -4.70 3.49 -0.63
N LEU A 33 -4.71 2.17 -0.43
CA LEU A 33 -5.40 1.22 -1.30
C LEU A 33 -6.93 1.42 -1.27
N ASP A 34 -7.52 1.57 -0.10
CA ASP A 34 -8.96 1.86 0.05
C ASP A 34 -9.33 3.16 -0.68
N ARG A 35 -8.49 4.20 -0.56
CA ARG A 35 -8.66 5.46 -1.27
C ARG A 35 -8.60 5.26 -2.79
N PHE A 36 -7.65 4.47 -3.27
CA PHE A 36 -7.52 4.13 -4.69
C PHE A 36 -8.79 3.46 -5.23
N HIS A 37 -9.31 2.44 -4.53
CA HIS A 37 -10.55 1.76 -4.90
C HIS A 37 -11.76 2.69 -4.89
N GLN A 38 -11.91 3.54 -3.86
CA GLN A 38 -12.98 4.54 -3.82
C GLN A 38 -12.96 5.48 -5.02
N ILE A 39 -11.76 5.91 -5.45
CA ILE A 39 -11.63 6.78 -6.63
C ILE A 39 -12.01 6.01 -7.89
N LEU A 40 -11.50 4.78 -8.05
CA LEU A 40 -11.81 3.90 -9.17
C LEU A 40 -13.32 3.67 -9.33
N GLU A 41 -14.01 3.35 -8.24
CA GLU A 41 -15.47 3.17 -8.20
C GLU A 41 -16.23 4.45 -8.58
N SER A 42 -15.66 5.62 -8.24
CA SER A 42 -16.25 6.93 -8.54
C SER A 42 -15.98 7.44 -9.97
N LEU A 43 -15.21 6.71 -10.80
CA LEU A 43 -14.89 7.16 -12.15
C LEU A 43 -16.15 7.17 -13.05
N PRO A 44 -16.43 8.31 -13.73
CA PRO A 44 -17.56 8.40 -14.65
C PRO A 44 -17.30 7.61 -15.95
N ASP A 45 -16.06 7.65 -16.45
CA ASP A 45 -15.64 6.93 -17.66
C ASP A 45 -15.39 5.45 -17.34
N LYS A 46 -16.25 4.58 -17.89
CA LYS A 46 -16.18 3.13 -17.67
C LYS A 46 -15.05 2.45 -18.42
N THR A 47 -14.63 3.01 -19.56
CA THR A 47 -13.49 2.50 -20.32
C THR A 47 -12.20 2.78 -19.55
N LEU A 48 -12.05 4.01 -19.03
CA LEU A 48 -10.93 4.35 -18.15
C LEU A 48 -10.94 3.47 -16.89
N ALA A 49 -12.09 3.29 -16.24
CA ALA A 49 -12.20 2.44 -15.06
C ALA A 49 -11.74 1.00 -15.36
N GLN A 50 -12.23 0.38 -16.44
CA GLN A 50 -11.82 -0.97 -16.86
C GLN A 50 -10.32 -1.07 -17.12
N SER A 51 -9.70 -0.05 -17.73
CA SER A 51 -8.26 -0.03 -17.98
C SER A 51 -7.40 0.03 -16.70
N VAL A 52 -7.95 0.53 -15.59
CA VAL A 52 -7.25 0.66 -14.30
C VAL A 52 -7.42 -0.59 -13.43
N VAL A 53 -8.45 -1.42 -13.69
CA VAL A 53 -8.72 -2.64 -12.91
C VAL A 53 -7.49 -3.56 -12.75
N PRO A 54 -6.69 -3.85 -13.81
CA PRO A 54 -5.50 -4.68 -13.64
C PRO A 54 -4.51 -4.09 -12.63
N THR A 55 -4.29 -2.77 -12.67
CA THR A 55 -3.43 -2.07 -11.71
C THR A 55 -4.01 -2.10 -10.31
N ALA A 56 -5.33 -1.97 -10.16
CA ALA A 56 -6.01 -2.08 -8.87
C ALA A 56 -5.83 -3.47 -8.25
N ASN A 57 -6.01 -4.53 -9.04
CA ASN A 57 -5.82 -5.91 -8.60
C ASN A 57 -4.38 -6.15 -8.16
N ALA A 58 -3.40 -5.71 -8.96
CA ALA A 58 -1.99 -5.84 -8.60
C ALA A 58 -1.65 -5.13 -7.29
N LEU A 59 -2.21 -3.94 -7.04
CA LEU A 59 -2.03 -3.22 -5.77
C LEU A 59 -2.73 -3.91 -4.60
N ALA A 60 -3.88 -4.55 -4.84
CA ALA A 60 -4.60 -5.31 -3.83
C ALA A 60 -3.85 -6.59 -3.41
N ASP A 61 -3.19 -7.25 -4.36
CA ASP A 61 -2.37 -8.44 -4.10
C ASP A 61 -1.16 -8.15 -3.19
N LEU A 62 -0.67 -6.91 -3.16
CA LEU A 62 0.42 -6.48 -2.27
C LEU A 62 -0.01 -6.28 -0.81
N LEU A 63 -1.30 -6.13 -0.52
CA LEU A 63 -1.75 -5.91 0.86
C LEU A 63 -1.42 -7.10 1.79
N PRO A 64 -1.71 -8.37 1.41
CA PRO A 64 -1.24 -9.55 2.13
C PRO A 64 0.28 -9.59 2.34
N GLU A 65 1.08 -9.18 1.35
CA GLU A 65 2.55 -9.15 1.42
C GLU A 65 3.04 -8.13 2.44
N VAL A 66 2.56 -6.88 2.35
CA VAL A 66 2.84 -5.82 3.34
C VAL A 66 2.47 -6.27 4.75
N ARG A 67 1.32 -6.93 4.90
CA ARG A 67 0.88 -7.48 6.18
C ARG A 67 1.86 -8.54 6.70
N ALA A 68 2.35 -9.44 5.83
CA ALA A 68 3.31 -10.47 6.20
C ALA A 68 4.64 -9.87 6.67
N VAL A 69 5.15 -8.85 5.96
CA VAL A 69 6.37 -8.11 6.34
C VAL A 69 6.20 -7.46 7.71
N CYS A 70 5.11 -6.70 7.90
CA CYS A 70 4.83 -6.03 9.17
C CYS A 70 4.69 -7.04 10.33
N ALA A 71 4.02 -8.17 10.11
CA ALA A 71 3.85 -9.21 11.13
C ALA A 71 5.18 -9.88 11.48
N ALA A 72 6.01 -10.15 10.48
CA ALA A 72 7.35 -10.72 10.70
C ALA A 72 8.26 -9.74 11.45
N ALA A 73 8.30 -8.47 11.03
CA ALA A 73 9.06 -7.44 11.74
C ALA A 73 8.59 -7.25 13.19
N GLN A 74 7.27 -7.28 13.44
CA GLN A 74 6.70 -7.24 14.79
C GLN A 74 7.08 -8.46 15.63
N ARG A 75 7.20 -9.67 15.04
CA ARG A 75 7.68 -10.86 15.76
C ARG A 75 9.17 -10.75 16.10
N THR A 76 9.98 -10.23 15.18
CA THR A 76 11.43 -10.07 15.37
C THR A 76 11.75 -8.98 16.39
N ALA A 77 11.10 -7.83 16.28
CA ALA A 77 11.22 -6.75 17.25
C ALA A 77 9.85 -6.12 17.51
N PRO A 78 9.16 -6.55 18.58
CA PRO A 78 7.87 -6.00 18.97
C PRO A 78 7.95 -4.50 19.25
N SER A 79 7.02 -3.74 18.71
CA SER A 79 6.86 -2.31 18.99
C SER A 79 5.44 -1.98 19.44
N SER A 80 5.35 -1.17 20.49
CA SER A 80 4.12 -0.54 20.99
C SER A 80 4.17 0.99 20.89
N SER A 81 5.32 1.58 20.53
CA SER A 81 5.53 3.02 20.45
C SER A 81 5.59 3.53 18.99
N HIS A 82 6.03 4.78 18.82
CA HIS A 82 6.36 5.34 17.50
C HIS A 82 7.81 5.08 17.09
N ASP A 83 8.59 4.45 17.96
CA ASP A 83 10.00 4.21 17.74
C ASP A 83 10.20 2.87 17.05
N ILE A 84 11.08 2.88 16.05
CA ILE A 84 11.49 1.66 15.38
C ILE A 84 12.47 0.94 16.30
N PRO A 85 12.21 -0.32 16.66
CA PRO A 85 13.11 -1.08 17.52
C PRO A 85 14.52 -1.18 16.94
N ALA A 86 15.52 -1.14 17.82
CA ALA A 86 16.92 -1.34 17.43
C ALA A 86 17.11 -2.76 16.85
N SER A 87 17.97 -2.86 15.84
CA SER A 87 18.29 -4.11 15.14
C SER A 87 19.74 -4.13 14.70
N ALA A 88 20.31 -5.34 14.58
CA ALA A 88 21.69 -5.50 14.10
C ALA A 88 21.86 -4.84 12.72
N GLY A 89 22.85 -3.95 12.60
CA GLY A 89 23.12 -3.20 11.37
C GLY A 89 22.01 -2.23 10.94
N GLY A 90 20.98 -1.99 11.77
CA GLY A 90 19.88 -1.09 11.45
C GLY A 90 18.85 -1.63 10.46
N HIS A 91 18.89 -2.93 10.11
CA HIS A 91 18.07 -3.49 9.04
C HIS A 91 16.55 -3.27 9.22
N LEU A 92 16.02 -3.28 10.45
CA LEU A 92 14.60 -3.00 10.69
C LEU A 92 14.22 -1.54 10.40
N ASN A 93 15.17 -0.60 10.54
CA ASN A 93 14.94 0.78 10.11
C ASN A 93 14.81 0.85 8.58
N ASP A 94 15.64 0.11 7.85
CA ASP A 94 15.55 0.05 6.39
C ASP A 94 14.25 -0.63 5.93
N VAL A 95 13.83 -1.72 6.57
CA VAL A 95 12.52 -2.35 6.32
C VAL A 95 11.39 -1.34 6.55
N HIS A 96 11.36 -0.66 7.69
CA HIS A 96 10.34 0.34 7.99
C HIS A 96 10.36 1.52 6.99
N ARG A 97 11.56 1.93 6.55
CA ARG A 97 11.74 2.99 5.56
C ARG A 97 11.14 2.60 4.21
N GLU A 98 11.39 1.38 3.73
CA GLU A 98 10.78 0.87 2.50
C GLU A 98 9.26 0.73 2.63
N LEU A 99 8.74 0.22 3.74
CA LEU A 99 7.29 0.18 4.00
C LEU A 99 6.65 1.59 4.00
N SER A 100 7.35 2.58 4.57
CA SER A 100 6.90 3.98 4.56
C SER A 100 6.88 4.55 3.14
N ARG A 101 7.88 4.21 2.32
CA ARG A 101 7.94 4.59 0.90
C ARG A 101 6.83 3.92 0.10
N ALA A 102 6.56 2.64 0.31
CA ALA A 102 5.44 1.93 -0.30
C ALA A 102 4.11 2.61 0.03
N GLY A 103 3.84 2.93 1.29
CA GLY A 103 2.64 3.65 1.70
C GLY A 103 2.49 5.04 1.07
N ASN A 104 3.59 5.78 0.92
CA ASN A 104 3.57 7.08 0.25
C ASN A 104 3.36 6.95 -1.28
N ALA A 105 4.01 5.98 -1.92
CA ALA A 105 3.79 5.68 -3.33
C ALA A 105 2.33 5.24 -3.59
N MET A 106 1.71 4.52 -2.66
CA MET A 106 0.31 4.09 -2.74
C MET A 106 -0.64 5.30 -2.70
N ALA A 107 -0.36 6.27 -1.82
CA ALA A 107 -1.10 7.54 -1.80
C ALA A 107 -0.93 8.32 -3.12
N GLN A 108 0.28 8.36 -3.67
CA GLN A 108 0.56 9.02 -4.94
C GLN A 108 -0.11 8.32 -6.14
N ALA A 109 -0.26 7.00 -6.11
CA ALA A 109 -1.02 6.26 -7.11
C ALA A 109 -2.51 6.65 -7.07
N ALA A 110 -3.08 6.80 -5.87
CA ALA A 110 -4.46 7.29 -5.69
C ALA A 110 -4.62 8.75 -6.15
N GLU A 111 -3.64 9.61 -5.87
CA GLU A 111 -3.62 10.99 -6.39
C GLU A 111 -3.55 11.02 -7.92
N ALA A 112 -2.67 10.22 -8.53
CA ALA A 112 -2.55 10.11 -9.99
C ALA A 112 -3.87 9.67 -10.63
N LEU A 113 -4.57 8.70 -10.03
CA LEU A 113 -5.89 8.27 -10.48
C LEU A 113 -6.94 9.38 -10.33
N THR A 114 -6.89 10.15 -9.25
CA THR A 114 -7.76 11.33 -9.05
C THR A 114 -7.53 12.35 -10.15
N MET A 115 -6.28 12.63 -10.51
CA MET A 115 -5.94 13.57 -11.58
C MET A 115 -6.44 13.06 -12.93
N ALA A 116 -6.29 11.75 -13.21
CA ALA A 116 -6.78 11.14 -14.43
C ALA A 116 -8.30 11.35 -14.67
N ARG A 117 -9.07 11.48 -13.59
CA ARG A 117 -10.52 11.78 -13.62
C ARG A 117 -10.87 13.17 -14.19
N PHE A 118 -10.03 14.19 -13.99
CA PHE A 118 -10.39 15.58 -14.29
C PHE A 118 -9.93 16.07 -15.67
N VAL A 119 -9.07 15.32 -16.35
CA VAL A 119 -8.55 15.72 -17.65
C VAL A 119 -9.56 15.36 -18.74
N ARG A 120 -9.88 16.35 -19.58
CA ARG A 120 -10.83 16.18 -20.70
C ARG A 120 -10.29 15.14 -21.68
N ALA A 121 -11.19 14.38 -22.31
CA ALA A 121 -10.87 13.37 -23.30
C ALA A 121 -10.30 14.00 -24.57
N ASP A 122 -8.99 14.27 -24.55
CA ASP A 122 -8.16 14.26 -25.75
C ASP A 122 -7.35 12.95 -25.71
N GLU A 123 -7.26 12.25 -26.84
CA GLU A 123 -6.82 10.84 -26.88
C GLU A 123 -5.36 10.67 -26.40
N GLU A 124 -4.45 11.55 -26.81
CA GLU A 124 -3.05 11.57 -26.33
C GLU A 124 -2.96 11.79 -24.82
N SER A 125 -3.86 12.60 -24.27
CA SER A 125 -3.89 12.88 -22.85
C SER A 125 -4.35 11.68 -22.02
N SER A 126 -5.18 10.79 -22.58
CA SER A 126 -5.69 9.57 -21.90
C SER A 126 -4.60 8.53 -21.64
N VAL A 127 -3.69 8.32 -22.59
CA VAL A 127 -2.60 7.34 -22.46
C VAL A 127 -1.60 7.80 -21.40
N HIS A 128 -1.15 9.05 -21.46
CA HIS A 128 -0.21 9.62 -20.48
C HIS A 128 -0.75 9.64 -19.04
N ARG A 129 -2.08 9.71 -18.88
CA ARG A 129 -2.74 9.62 -17.56
C ARG A 129 -2.55 8.24 -16.92
N LEU A 130 -2.80 7.18 -17.68
CA LEU A 130 -2.66 5.81 -17.20
C LEU A 130 -1.19 5.48 -16.92
N ASP A 131 -0.26 5.97 -17.74
CA ASP A 131 1.18 5.83 -17.48
C ASP A 131 1.61 6.40 -16.14
N ALA A 132 1.00 7.51 -15.69
CA ALA A 132 1.30 8.06 -14.37
C ALA A 132 0.80 7.14 -13.24
N VAL A 133 -0.41 6.58 -13.37
CA VAL A 133 -0.98 5.64 -12.39
C VAL A 133 -0.14 4.36 -12.33
N VAL A 134 0.17 3.77 -13.49
CA VAL A 134 0.99 2.57 -13.62
C VAL A 134 2.37 2.79 -13.02
N ARG A 135 3.09 3.86 -13.38
CA ARG A 135 4.42 4.15 -12.82
C ARG A 135 4.40 4.28 -11.29
N ARG A 136 3.34 4.85 -10.70
CA ARG A 136 3.24 4.91 -9.24
C ARG A 136 2.95 3.54 -8.63
N ALA A 137 2.13 2.72 -9.28
CA ALA A 137 1.89 1.34 -8.83
C ALA A 137 3.16 0.48 -8.90
N GLU A 138 3.97 0.63 -9.94
CA GLU A 138 5.28 0.00 -10.05
C GLU A 138 6.19 0.39 -8.87
N ALA A 139 6.25 1.68 -8.53
CA ALA A 139 7.02 2.15 -7.39
C ALA A 139 6.52 1.58 -6.05
N VAL A 140 5.20 1.38 -5.89
CA VAL A 140 4.64 0.68 -4.71
C VAL A 140 5.22 -0.72 -4.63
N ARG A 141 5.13 -1.49 -5.70
CA ARG A 141 5.62 -2.87 -5.76
C ARG A 141 7.11 -2.94 -5.43
N GLU A 142 7.93 -2.10 -6.08
CA GLU A 142 9.38 -2.08 -5.82
C GLU A 142 9.73 -1.88 -4.34
N HIS A 143 9.01 -0.98 -3.66
CA HIS A 143 9.24 -0.73 -2.23
C HIS A 143 8.78 -1.90 -1.35
N VAL A 144 7.70 -2.59 -1.72
CA VAL A 144 7.25 -3.81 -1.02
C VAL A 144 8.28 -4.93 -1.19
N GLU A 145 8.72 -5.20 -2.42
CA GLU A 145 9.73 -6.21 -2.75
C GLU A 145 11.06 -5.95 -2.00
N ARG A 146 11.51 -4.68 -1.96
CA ARG A 146 12.71 -4.29 -1.20
C ARG A 146 12.54 -4.49 0.30
N ALA A 147 11.37 -4.14 0.86
CA ALA A 147 11.10 -4.35 2.29
C ALA A 147 11.15 -5.84 2.65
N GLU A 148 10.57 -6.70 1.81
CA GLU A 148 10.65 -8.15 1.99
C GLU A 148 12.09 -8.68 1.91
N GLU A 149 12.86 -8.21 0.93
CA GLU A 149 14.24 -8.63 0.75
C GLU A 149 15.11 -8.25 1.95
N LEU A 150 14.98 -7.01 2.43
CA LEU A 150 15.68 -6.54 3.63
C LEU A 150 15.32 -7.38 4.86
N LEU A 151 14.04 -7.74 5.01
CA LEU A 151 13.57 -8.59 6.10
C LEU A 151 14.12 -10.01 6.02
N ARG A 152 14.30 -10.57 4.81
CA ARG A 152 14.89 -11.91 4.61
C ARG A 152 16.41 -11.94 4.86
N ARG A 153 17.09 -10.80 4.73
CA ARG A 153 18.55 -10.67 4.86
C ARG A 153 19.03 -10.35 6.29
N GLY A 154 18.17 -9.82 7.14
CA GLY A 154 18.46 -9.49 8.55
C GLY A 154 18.25 -10.67 9.49
#